data_AF-A0AAV2HY24-F1
#
_entry.id   AF-A0AAV2HY24-F1
#
_cell.length_a   1.000
_cell.length_b   1.000
_cell.length_c   1.000
_cell.angle_alpha   90.00
_cell.angle_beta   90.00
_cell.angle_gamma   90.00
#
_symmetry.space_group_name_H-M   'P 1'
#
loop_
_entity.id
_entity.type
_entity.pdbx_description
1 polymer ?
#
loop_
_entity_poly.entity_id
_entity_poly.type
_entity_poly.pdbx_seq_one_letter_code
_entity_poly.pdbx_strand_id
1 'polypeptide(L)'
;MIHGIVLFKCSLPKLFCATCILPLSGLLFCEIWSLIYVYESSTKTYCLYARNNFMPSVSVAIGSYTPQKYVWNITIAVHTAPRLLMMLAYYNLYKRLFQWEECLSKFFRLLSLMSQLLNMTEILTLIGLSFVTSQDNYGIN
;
A
#
# COMPACT_ATOMS: atom_id res chain seq x y z
N MET A 1 33.94 -0.21 -3.44
CA MET A 1 33.80 -0.53 -2.00
C MET A 1 32.38 -0.12 -1.57
N ILE A 2 31.41 -1.04 -1.67
CA ILE A 2 30.04 -0.81 -1.16
C ILE A 2 29.85 -1.84 -0.04
N HIS A 3 30.40 -1.52 1.12
CA HIS A 3 30.05 -2.16 2.37
C HIS A 3 28.78 -1.50 2.88
N GLY A 4 27.74 -2.28 3.15
CA GLY A 4 26.53 -1.78 3.81
C GLY A 4 25.28 -1.94 2.96
N ILE A 5 24.69 -3.13 3.05
CA ILE A 5 23.29 -3.44 3.39
C ILE A 5 23.08 -4.88 2.92
N VAL A 6 23.58 -5.83 3.69
CA VAL A 6 23.13 -7.23 3.62
C VAL A 6 22.69 -7.59 5.02
N LEU A 7 21.60 -6.96 5.49
CA LEU A 7 21.03 -7.26 6.80
C LEU A 7 20.07 -8.44 6.79
N PHE A 8 19.61 -8.91 5.62
CA PHE A 8 18.75 -10.08 5.53
C PHE A 8 19.13 -10.97 4.34
N LYS A 9 19.55 -12.20 4.63
CA LYS A 9 19.78 -13.29 3.66
C LYS A 9 18.44 -13.88 3.19
N CYS A 10 17.43 -13.02 2.97
CA CYS A 10 16.10 -13.44 2.59
C CYS A 10 16.00 -13.46 1.06
N SER A 11 15.41 -14.53 0.50
CA SER A 11 15.17 -14.62 -0.94
C SER A 11 14.21 -13.50 -1.36
N LEU A 12 14.65 -12.59 -2.23
CA LEU A 12 13.85 -11.46 -2.75
C LEU A 12 12.42 -11.87 -3.19
N PRO A 13 12.22 -13.01 -3.88
CA PRO A 13 10.89 -13.54 -4.19
C PRO A 13 9.99 -13.79 -2.96
N LYS A 14 10.55 -14.32 -1.87
CA LYS A 14 9.78 -14.62 -0.65
C LYS A 14 9.35 -13.33 0.05
N LEU A 15 10.24 -12.34 0.09
CA LEU A 15 9.93 -11.00 0.61
C LEU A 15 8.81 -10.36 -0.21
N PHE A 16 8.84 -10.51 -1.53
CA PHE A 16 7.82 -9.99 -2.43
C PHE A 16 6.44 -10.61 -2.14
N CYS A 17 6.35 -11.94 -2.10
CA CYS A 17 5.09 -12.62 -1.79
C CYS A 17 4.54 -12.22 -0.42
N ALA A 18 5.40 -12.19 0.61
CA ALA A 18 5.01 -11.79 1.96
C ALA A 18 4.50 -10.33 2.00
N THR A 19 5.16 -9.43 1.26
CA THR A 19 4.77 -8.02 1.18
C THR A 19 3.41 -7.88 0.47
N CYS A 20 3.14 -8.61 -0.62
CA CYS A 20 1.85 -8.53 -1.31
C CYS A 20 0.67 -9.10 -0.51
N ILE A 21 0.90 -10.16 0.27
CA ILE A 21 -0.16 -10.82 1.05
C ILE A 21 -0.59 -9.95 2.24
N LEU A 22 0.31 -9.15 2.80
CA LEU A 22 0.07 -8.34 3.99
C LEU A 22 -1.11 -7.34 3.82
N PRO A 23 -1.10 -6.40 2.86
CA PRO A 23 -2.21 -5.47 2.67
C PRO A 23 -3.50 -6.16 2.23
N LEU A 24 -3.41 -7.28 1.47
CA LEU A 24 -4.57 -8.06 1.10
C LEU A 24 -5.27 -8.65 2.33
N SER A 25 -4.49 -9.23 3.25
CA SER A 25 -5.03 -9.79 4.50
C SER A 25 -5.64 -8.71 5.40
N GLY A 26 -5.01 -7.54 5.48
CA GLY A 26 -5.53 -6.39 6.22
C GLY A 26 -6.86 -5.88 5.63
N LEU A 27 -6.97 -5.78 4.31
CA LEU A 27 -8.19 -5.34 3.63
C LEU A 27 -9.34 -6.33 3.87
N LEU A 28 -9.07 -7.63 3.71
CA LEU A 28 -10.06 -8.67 3.96
C LEU A 28 -10.55 -8.65 5.41
N PHE A 29 -9.64 -8.44 6.37
CA PHE A 29 -10.01 -8.30 7.77
C PHE A 29 -10.93 -7.09 7.99
N CYS A 30 -10.59 -5.92 7.44
CA CYS A 30 -11.39 -4.70 7.55
C CYS A 30 -12.80 -4.87 6.96
N GLU A 31 -12.91 -5.49 5.78
CA GLU A 31 -14.18 -5.79 5.11
C GLU A 31 -15.04 -6.77 5.91
N ILE A 32 -14.48 -7.92 6.28
CA ILE A 32 -15.22 -8.96 7.03
C ILE A 32 -15.70 -8.41 8.38
N TRP A 33 -14.85 -7.68 9.09
CA TRP A 33 -15.22 -7.09 10.37
C TRP A 33 -16.34 -6.05 10.21
N SER A 34 -16.30 -5.26 9.14
CA SER A 34 -17.33 -4.25 8.85
C SER A 34 -18.68 -4.90 8.55
N LEU A 35 -18.68 -6.02 7.83
CA LEU A 35 -19.89 -6.78 7.51
C LEU A 35 -20.52 -7.46 8.74
N ILE A 36 -19.72 -7.94 9.69
CA ILE A 36 -20.23 -8.65 10.87
C ILE A 36 -20.72 -7.68 11.94
N TYR A 37 -19.92 -6.65 12.25
CA TYR A 37 -20.14 -5.82 13.44
C TYR A 37 -20.71 -4.44 13.16
N VAL A 38 -20.50 -3.91 11.95
CA VAL A 38 -20.82 -2.51 11.61
C VAL A 38 -21.59 -2.43 10.30
N TYR A 39 -22.41 -3.45 9.99
CA TYR A 39 -23.10 -3.55 8.70
C TYR A 39 -23.95 -2.31 8.43
N GLU A 40 -24.87 -2.00 9.35
CA GLU A 40 -25.86 -0.94 9.16
C GLU A 40 -25.21 0.45 9.04
N SER A 41 -24.15 0.72 9.81
CA SER A 41 -23.45 2.01 9.77
C SER A 41 -22.49 2.12 8.58
N SER A 42 -21.90 1.00 8.13
CA SER A 42 -20.95 0.98 7.00
C SER A 42 -21.63 0.96 5.63
N THR A 43 -22.89 0.52 5.54
CA THR A 43 -23.67 0.49 4.29
C THR A 43 -24.63 1.67 4.14
N LYS A 44 -24.80 2.51 5.19
CA LYS A 44 -25.66 3.70 5.16
C LYS A 44 -25.06 4.76 4.24
N THR A 45 -25.70 4.97 3.09
CA THR A 45 -25.45 6.14 2.25
C THR A 45 -26.43 7.25 2.64
N TYR A 46 -25.93 8.45 2.93
CA TYR A 46 -26.72 9.62 3.37
C TYR A 46 -27.61 10.24 2.27
N CYS A 47 -27.96 9.48 1.23
CA CYS A 47 -28.91 9.92 0.21
C CYS A 47 -30.32 9.46 0.59
N LEU A 48 -31.30 10.31 0.28
CA LEU A 48 -32.74 10.24 0.61
C LEU A 48 -33.49 8.95 0.20
N TYR A 49 -32.78 7.96 -0.33
CA TYR A 49 -33.25 6.60 -0.57
C TYR A 49 -32.17 5.64 -0.06
N ALA A 50 -32.39 5.08 1.13
CA ALA A 50 -31.51 4.13 1.79
C ALA A 50 -31.36 2.84 0.96
N ARG A 51 -30.49 2.87 -0.05
CA ARG A 51 -29.94 1.66 -0.65
C ARG A 51 -28.70 1.31 0.15
N ASN A 52 -28.86 0.34 1.05
CA ASN A 52 -27.71 -0.33 1.66
C ASN A 52 -26.93 -0.98 0.52
N ASN A 53 -25.68 -0.56 0.35
CA ASN A 53 -24.79 -1.18 -0.61
C ASN A 53 -24.50 -2.62 -0.14
N PHE A 54 -24.39 -3.59 -1.05
CA PHE A 54 -24.15 -4.98 -0.67
C PHE A 54 -22.83 -5.16 0.11
N MET A 55 -21.86 -4.28 -0.16
CA MET A 55 -20.57 -4.19 0.55
C MET A 55 -20.30 -2.75 0.98
N PRO A 56 -19.68 -2.56 2.16
CA PRO A 56 -19.16 -1.26 2.55
C PRO A 56 -18.11 -0.80 1.52
N SER A 57 -17.91 0.50 1.37
CA SER A 57 -16.81 0.98 0.55
C SER A 57 -15.48 0.73 1.25
N VAL A 58 -14.43 0.43 0.47
CA VAL A 58 -13.09 0.17 1.02
C VAL A 58 -12.61 1.31 1.92
N SER A 59 -12.87 2.57 1.54
CA SER A 59 -12.51 3.75 2.35
C SER A 59 -13.26 3.82 3.69
N VAL A 60 -14.51 3.34 3.74
CA VAL A 60 -15.27 3.26 5.00
C VAL A 60 -14.71 2.13 5.88
N ALA A 61 -14.48 0.95 5.29
CA ALA A 61 -13.96 -0.22 6.00
C ALA A 61 -12.55 0.00 6.59
N ILE A 62 -11.67 0.73 5.90
CA ILE A 62 -10.31 1.00 6.39
C ILE A 62 -10.19 2.27 7.24
N GLY A 63 -11.07 3.25 7.04
CA GLY A 63 -10.88 4.60 7.56
C GLY A 63 -11.91 5.09 8.58
N SER A 64 -13.08 4.45 8.66
CA SER A 64 -14.21 5.01 9.45
C SER A 64 -14.37 4.44 10.85
N TYR A 65 -13.91 3.21 11.09
CA TYR A 65 -14.18 2.53 12.36
C TYR A 65 -12.91 1.99 13.02
N THR A 66 -12.85 2.14 14.34
CA THR A 66 -11.87 1.47 15.19
C THR A 66 -12.47 0.14 15.66
N PRO A 67 -11.70 -0.97 15.71
CA PRO A 67 -10.24 -1.09 15.64
C PRO A 67 -9.65 -1.28 14.22
N GLN A 68 -10.47 -1.43 13.18
CA GLN A 68 -10.04 -1.75 11.80
C GLN A 68 -9.02 -0.73 11.25
N LYS A 69 -9.24 0.57 11.49
CA LYS A 69 -8.32 1.66 11.13
C LYS A 69 -6.90 1.41 11.66
N TYR A 70 -6.76 0.92 12.89
CA TYR A 70 -5.43 0.63 13.46
C TYR A 70 -4.77 -0.58 12.80
N VAL A 71 -5.53 -1.65 12.57
CA VAL A 71 -5.02 -2.86 11.90
C VAL A 71 -4.54 -2.52 10.49
N TRP A 72 -5.33 -1.74 9.75
CA TRP A 72 -4.96 -1.25 8.43
C TRP A 72 -3.69 -0.39 8.46
N ASN A 73 -3.62 0.60 9.35
CA ASN A 73 -2.48 1.51 9.43
C ASN A 73 -1.18 0.80 9.81
N ILE A 74 -1.23 -0.18 10.73
CA ILE A 74 -0.06 -1.00 11.06
C ILE A 74 0.37 -1.84 9.86
N THR A 75 -0.59 -2.44 9.15
CA THR A 75 -0.33 -3.23 7.95
C THR A 75 0.37 -2.39 6.88
N ILE A 76 -0.12 -1.17 6.62
CA ILE A 76 0.49 -0.26 5.65
C ILE A 76 1.86 0.25 6.09
N ALA A 77 2.05 0.53 7.38
CA ALA A 77 3.35 0.94 7.93
C ALA A 77 4.40 -0.17 7.76
N VAL A 78 4.06 -1.41 8.13
CA VAL A 78 4.95 -2.57 8.01
C VAL A 78 5.23 -2.90 6.54
N HIS A 79 4.24 -2.74 5.65
CA HIS A 79 4.37 -2.98 4.21
C HIS A 79 5.25 -1.94 3.49
N THR A 80 5.28 -0.69 3.96
CA THR A 80 6.04 0.39 3.30
C THR A 80 7.55 0.13 3.29
N ALA A 81 8.11 -0.30 4.42
CA ALA A 81 9.55 -0.54 4.58
C ALA A 81 10.14 -1.56 3.56
N PRO A 82 9.58 -2.78 3.39
CA PRO A 82 10.09 -3.72 2.41
C PRO A 82 9.91 -3.23 0.97
N ARG A 83 8.86 -2.46 0.65
CA ARG A 83 8.69 -1.89 -0.70
C ARG A 83 9.76 -0.85 -1.06
N LEU A 84 10.11 0.02 -0.13
CA LEU A 84 11.21 0.97 -0.33
C LEU A 84 12.55 0.25 -0.53
N LEU A 85 12.81 -0.80 0.27
CA LEU A 85 14.01 -1.62 0.12
C LEU A 85 14.05 -2.33 -1.25
N MET A 86 12.94 -2.89 -1.70
CA MET A 86 12.84 -3.54 -3.01
C MET A 86 13.10 -2.55 -4.14
N MET A 87 12.53 -1.34 -4.08
CA MET A 87 12.75 -0.30 -5.07
C MET A 87 14.25 0.04 -5.24
N LEU A 88 14.98 0.16 -4.13
CA LEU A 88 16.43 0.37 -4.14
C LEU A 88 17.20 -0.84 -4.68
N ALA A 89 16.79 -2.05 -4.33
CA ALA A 89 17.42 -3.28 -4.80
C ALA A 89 17.29 -3.45 -6.32
N TYR A 90 16.09 -3.29 -6.87
CA TYR A 90 15.83 -3.39 -8.31
C TYR A 90 16.56 -2.29 -9.09
N TYR A 91 16.62 -1.06 -8.57
CA TYR A 91 17.39 0.01 -9.20
C TYR A 91 18.87 -0.32 -9.33
N ASN A 92 19.47 -0.83 -8.25
CA ASN A 92 20.87 -1.26 -8.26
C ASN A 92 21.12 -2.45 -9.19
N LEU A 93 20.16 -3.38 -9.28
CA LEU A 93 20.22 -4.51 -10.21
C LEU A 93 20.19 -4.04 -11.67
N TYR A 94 19.22 -3.20 -12.03
CA TYR A 94 19.10 -2.67 -13.40
C TYR A 94 20.30 -1.82 -13.80
N LYS A 95 20.83 -1.01 -12.88
CA LYS A 95 22.05 -0.22 -13.13
C LYS A 95 23.25 -1.12 -13.45
N ARG A 96 23.38 -2.28 -12.81
CA ARG A 96 24.47 -3.23 -13.06
C ARG A 96 24.29 -4.02 -14.35
N LEU A 97 23.07 -4.42 -14.68
CA LEU A 97 22.78 -5.25 -15.86
C LEU A 97 22.94 -4.46 -17.17
N PHE A 98 22.46 -3.21 -17.20
CA PHE A 98 22.41 -2.40 -18.43
C PHE A 98 23.55 -1.37 -18.54
N GLN A 99 24.67 -1.60 -17.86
CA GLN A 99 25.85 -0.73 -17.93
C GLN A 99 26.59 -0.86 -19.28
N TRP A 100 26.41 -1.96 -20.00
CA TRP A 100 27.29 -2.36 -21.12
C TRP A 100 26.70 -2.17 -22.52
N GLU A 101 25.40 -1.85 -22.67
CA GLU A 101 24.73 -1.65 -23.97
C GLU A 101 24.13 -0.23 -24.09
N GLU A 102 24.74 0.66 -24.87
CA GLU A 102 24.36 2.09 -24.86
C GLU A 102 22.93 2.39 -25.37
N CYS A 103 22.49 1.80 -26.48
CA CYS A 103 21.17 2.07 -27.05
C CYS A 103 20.04 1.49 -26.17
N LEU A 104 20.21 0.26 -25.70
CA LEU A 104 19.22 -0.41 -24.87
C LEU A 104 19.16 0.21 -23.46
N SER A 105 20.31 0.69 -22.95
CA SER A 105 20.42 1.32 -21.63
C SER A 105 19.53 2.56 -21.47
N LYS A 106 19.38 3.41 -22.49
CA LYS A 106 18.54 4.62 -22.39
C LYS A 106 17.06 4.30 -22.17
N PHE A 107 16.51 3.37 -22.95
CA PHE A 107 15.11 2.97 -22.84
C PHE A 107 14.82 2.27 -21.51
N PHE A 108 15.66 1.30 -21.11
CA PHE A 108 15.51 0.63 -19.82
C PHE A 108 15.72 1.58 -18.63
N ARG A 109 16.62 2.55 -18.75
CA ARG A 109 16.81 3.59 -17.73
C ARG A 109 15.56 4.44 -17.57
N LEU A 110 14.93 4.87 -18.67
CA LEU A 110 13.66 5.60 -18.62
C LEU A 110 12.56 4.76 -17.95
N LEU A 111 12.38 3.49 -18.37
CA LEU A 111 11.41 2.58 -17.76
C LEU A 111 11.67 2.36 -16.27
N SER A 112 12.95 2.21 -15.86
CA SER A 112 13.32 2.04 -14.46
C SER A 112 12.99 3.28 -13.63
N LEU A 113 13.23 4.48 -14.16
CA LEU A 113 12.86 5.75 -13.52
C LEU A 113 11.35 5.88 -13.40
N MET A 114 10.60 5.58 -14.46
CA MET A 114 9.13 5.60 -14.42
C MET A 114 8.59 4.61 -13.39
N SER A 115 9.12 3.39 -13.35
CA SER A 115 8.75 2.37 -12.36
C SER A 115 9.02 2.85 -10.92
N GLN A 116 10.16 3.50 -10.68
CA GLN A 116 10.47 4.08 -9.37
C GLN A 116 9.51 5.21 -8.98
N LEU A 117 9.19 6.10 -9.91
CA LEU A 117 8.25 7.20 -9.65
C LEU A 117 6.84 6.66 -9.36
N LEU A 118 6.37 5.68 -10.13
CA LEU A 118 5.08 5.04 -9.90
C LEU A 118 5.03 4.34 -8.53
N ASN A 119 6.07 3.59 -8.17
CA ASN A 119 6.13 2.91 -6.87
C ASN A 119 6.18 3.92 -5.71
N MET A 120 6.94 5.01 -5.84
CA MET A 120 6.94 6.10 -4.85
C MET A 120 5.56 6.74 -4.73
N THR A 121 4.91 7.00 -5.86
CA THR A 121 3.57 7.60 -5.89
C THR A 121 2.57 6.68 -5.22
N GLU A 122 2.59 5.38 -5.53
CA GLU A 122 1.73 4.37 -4.92
C GLU A 122 1.92 4.29 -3.39
N ILE A 123 3.17 4.27 -2.91
CA ILE A 123 3.46 4.26 -1.46
C ILE A 123 2.95 5.53 -0.79
N LEU A 124 3.19 6.70 -1.39
CA LEU A 124 2.75 7.98 -0.83
C LEU A 124 1.22 8.10 -0.80
N THR A 125 0.53 7.64 -1.86
CA THR A 125 -0.94 7.65 -1.89
C THR A 125 -1.52 6.65 -0.90
N LEU A 126 -0.93 5.46 -0.74
CA LEU A 126 -1.37 4.48 0.26
C LEU A 126 -1.20 5.01 1.69
N ILE A 127 -0.06 5.63 2.01
CA ILE A 127 0.17 6.28 3.30
C ILE A 127 -0.83 7.43 3.49
N GLY A 128 -0.95 8.30 2.48
CA GLY A 128 -1.88 9.44 2.51
C GLY A 128 -3.30 9.00 2.80
N LEU A 129 -3.83 8.02 2.06
CA LEU A 129 -5.20 7.52 2.26
C LEU A 129 -5.41 6.85 3.62
N SER A 130 -4.37 6.20 4.17
CA SER A 130 -4.46 5.47 5.44
C SER A 130 -4.40 6.39 6.66
N PHE A 131 -3.60 7.45 6.59
CA PHE A 131 -3.38 8.36 7.72
C PHE A 131 -4.20 9.65 7.63
N VAL A 132 -4.57 10.10 6.43
CA VAL A 132 -5.40 11.30 6.21
C VAL A 132 -6.84 10.85 5.96
N THR A 133 -7.55 10.48 7.04
CA THR A 133 -8.97 10.13 6.94
C THR A 133 -9.82 11.39 7.07
N SER A 134 -10.72 11.61 6.11
CA SER A 134 -11.64 12.78 6.11
C SER A 134 -12.53 12.84 7.35
N GLN A 135 -12.76 11.71 8.02
CA GLN A 135 -13.57 11.63 9.24
C GLN A 135 -13.01 12.46 10.41
N ASP A 136 -11.70 12.59 10.52
CA ASP A 136 -11.06 13.37 11.59
C ASP A 136 -11.28 14.89 11.41
N ASN A 137 -11.70 15.33 10.22
CA ASN A 137 -11.92 16.74 9.89
C ASN A 137 -13.38 17.22 10.12
N TYR A 138 -14.30 16.34 10.54
CA TYR A 138 -15.69 16.72 10.84
C TYR A 138 -15.90 17.16 12.30
N GLY A 139 -14.86 17.11 13.13
CA GLY A 139 -14.90 17.52 14.55
C GLY A 139 -14.68 19.00 14.83
N ILE A 140 -14.57 19.85 13.79
CA ILE A 140 -14.56 21.31 13.93
C ILE A 140 -15.97 21.88 13.77
N ASN A 141 -16.84 21.57 14.74
CA ASN A 141 -18.07 22.33 15.01
C ASN A 141 -18.33 22.33 16.52
#